data_AF-A0A0F9MFD5-F1
#
_entry.id   AF-A0A0F9MFD5-F1
#
_cell.length_a   1.000
_cell.length_b   1.000
_cell.length_c   1.000
_cell.angle_alpha   90.00
_cell.angle_beta   90.00
_cell.angle_gamma   90.00
#
_symmetry.space_group_name_H-M   'P 1'
#
loop_
_entity.id
_entity.type
_entity.pdbx_description
1 polymer ?
#
loop_
_entity_poly.entity_id
_entity_poly.type
_entity_poly.pdbx_seq_one_letter_code
_entity_poly.pdbx_strand_id
1 'polypeptide(L)'
;MPSEISPQGLQESVEQGYKRLQNFRAARLMFLKQYVGQWYDAEHGVVGNEPLNLIFNAIRVLIPNIVFNFPKHEVETEYLAYRPYADMQGQALSAHDRKINIRDIYARGIVDAIFTMGIWKTGIADSGSAITFEQDDPIDPGTVYTANVDFDNFVFDPNARRIEEGLFVGDKIRTPRVALLETGLYRNDLIEQLPSANQHGDLGHTGSDELSARAINYMETGELEDEVDVFELWVPRAKATVTIPAGRGNGVAASDFLRITDYYGPDTGPYTYLSLTPPVPNNPVPIALVGIWYDLHVMANRMVRKVMDQADRQKSIVGYRRSAADDAQEALDAADGEAVAMDDPDGIKTFQFGGQETSNEGMVQQLQSWFNMMAANPQGMSGISIDAKSATEAKLLQGNAALGLEHMKDLVYIAAADEASKRAWFFHTDPLIQLPMIRREHKPAQISMGPEGPIVVSPSTDEEVQVFLTPEARRGDWLDYGFKIEPESMGRVDAASRLRQAMEFAVKILPAAAQAAQISMQMGVAFSFPRFVIRMAKEVGITWLDEVFQDPEFQQRMAMQMMQGPSPEGSQGQVTPNGGVGNPRGGGGMAGILQNGQPGQVAKTLDGTQQDNYDAQLGANDGQSDLNVRPTF
;
A
#
# COMPACT_ATOMS: atom_id res chain seq x y z
N MET A 1 -10.84 25.70 41.54
CA MET A 1 -9.46 25.99 41.08
C MET A 1 -9.01 24.74 40.33
N PRO A 2 -8.53 24.81 39.08
CA PRO A 2 -7.88 23.64 38.48
C PRO A 2 -6.70 23.28 39.39
N SER A 3 -6.69 22.06 39.91
CA SER A 3 -5.57 21.55 40.68
C SER A 3 -4.32 21.61 39.79
N GLU A 4 -3.26 22.27 40.26
CA GLU A 4 -1.96 22.23 39.59
C GLU A 4 -1.59 20.78 39.31
N ILE A 5 -1.18 20.48 38.07
CA ILE A 5 -0.79 19.13 37.67
C ILE A 5 0.48 18.79 38.45
N SER A 6 0.37 17.91 39.45
CA SER A 6 1.54 17.44 40.19
C SER A 6 2.40 16.53 39.29
N PRO A 7 3.73 16.72 39.22
CA PRO A 7 4.63 15.85 38.47
C PRO A 7 4.48 14.36 38.83
N GLN A 8 4.33 14.05 40.13
CA GLN A 8 4.09 12.69 40.62
C GLN A 8 2.78 12.10 40.09
N GLY A 9 1.67 12.84 40.16
CA GLY A 9 0.38 12.37 39.66
C GLY A 9 0.36 12.16 38.15
N LEU A 10 1.11 12.98 37.38
CA LEU A 10 1.28 12.77 35.95
C LEU A 10 2.10 11.51 35.67
N GLN A 11 3.23 11.32 36.38
CA GLN A 11 4.06 10.11 36.26
C GLN A 11 3.27 8.85 36.58
N GLU A 12 2.48 8.84 37.67
CA GLU A 12 1.60 7.71 38.03
C GLU A 12 0.57 7.43 36.93
N SER A 13 -0.02 8.48 36.35
CA SER A 13 -0.99 8.34 35.25
C SER A 13 -0.35 7.75 33.99
N VAL A 14 0.87 8.16 33.66
CA VAL A 14 1.66 7.63 32.54
C VAL A 14 1.98 6.15 32.75
N GLU A 15 2.40 5.76 33.96
CA GLU A 15 2.64 4.35 34.28
C GLU A 15 1.37 3.50 34.15
N GLN A 16 0.22 4.02 34.58
CA GLN A 16 -1.05 3.31 34.41
C GLN A 16 -1.45 3.21 32.93
N GLY A 17 -1.18 4.25 32.13
CA GLY A 17 -1.32 4.22 30.68
C GLY A 17 -0.45 3.13 30.04
N TYR A 18 0.81 3.05 30.47
CA TYR A 18 1.76 2.04 30.00
C TYR A 18 1.32 0.62 30.38
N LYS A 19 0.81 0.42 31.60
CA LYS A 19 0.23 -0.86 32.06
C LYS A 19 -1.02 -1.25 31.27
N ARG A 20 -1.88 -0.29 30.93
CA ARG A 20 -3.07 -0.54 30.09
C ARG A 20 -2.69 -1.10 28.71
N LEU A 21 -1.54 -0.69 28.18
CA LEU A 21 -1.02 -1.15 26.89
C LEU A 21 -0.28 -2.50 26.93
N GLN A 22 0.07 -3.01 28.12
CA GLN A 22 0.91 -4.20 28.28
C GLN A 22 0.36 -5.45 27.57
N ASN A 23 -0.95 -5.68 27.63
CA ASN A 23 -1.57 -6.82 26.96
C ASN A 23 -1.47 -6.72 25.42
N PHE A 24 -1.57 -5.52 24.88
CA PHE A 24 -1.47 -5.29 23.44
C PHE A 24 -0.02 -5.46 22.96
N ARG A 25 0.96 -5.03 23.75
CA ARG A 25 2.39 -5.26 23.47
C ARG A 25 2.76 -6.74 23.53
N ALA A 26 2.27 -7.45 24.54
CA ALA A 26 2.46 -8.91 24.62
C ALA A 26 1.85 -9.64 23.40
N ALA A 27 0.66 -9.22 22.95
CA ALA A 27 0.04 -9.74 21.73
C ALA A 27 0.83 -9.36 20.46
N ARG A 28 1.29 -8.11 20.35
CA ARG A 28 2.16 -7.63 19.27
C ARG A 28 3.41 -8.48 19.15
N LEU A 29 4.13 -8.69 20.26
CA LEU A 29 5.33 -9.53 20.29
C LEU A 29 5.05 -10.97 19.86
N MET A 30 3.93 -11.55 20.30
CA MET A 30 3.49 -12.88 19.88
C MET A 30 3.24 -12.94 18.36
N PHE A 31 2.64 -11.92 17.77
CA PHE A 31 2.43 -11.83 16.32
C PHE A 31 3.72 -11.62 15.55
N LEU A 32 4.61 -10.75 16.04
CA LEU A 32 5.92 -10.50 15.43
C LEU A 32 6.79 -11.78 15.41
N LYS A 33 6.76 -12.59 16.49
CA LYS A 33 7.45 -13.89 16.54
C LYS A 33 7.00 -14.83 15.42
N GLN A 34 5.70 -14.88 15.13
CA GLN A 34 5.18 -15.69 14.02
C GLN A 34 5.50 -15.08 12.65
N TYR A 35 5.56 -13.75 12.55
CA TYR A 35 5.91 -13.07 11.31
C TYR A 35 7.36 -13.32 10.89
N VAL A 36 8.31 -13.13 11.81
CA VAL A 36 9.74 -13.39 11.52
C VAL A 36 10.01 -14.88 11.33
N GLY A 37 9.22 -15.71 12.01
CA GLY A 37 9.29 -17.16 11.95
C GLY A 37 10.43 -17.74 12.78
N GLN A 38 10.42 -19.07 12.90
CA GLN A 38 11.32 -19.83 13.77
C GLN A 38 12.84 -19.67 13.50
N TRP A 39 13.25 -19.09 12.37
CA TRP A 39 14.65 -19.03 11.93
C TRP A 39 15.33 -17.69 12.18
N TYR A 40 14.58 -16.67 12.60
CA TYR A 40 15.11 -15.30 12.70
C TYR A 40 16.17 -15.12 13.80
N ASP A 41 16.01 -15.80 14.94
CA ASP A 41 16.83 -15.64 16.15
C ASP A 41 17.14 -17.01 16.81
N ALA A 42 17.17 -18.06 16.01
CA ALA A 42 17.47 -19.40 16.51
C ALA A 42 18.97 -19.70 16.40
N GLU A 43 19.61 -19.99 17.53
CA GLU A 43 20.99 -20.52 17.55
C GLU A 43 21.09 -21.85 16.79
N HIS A 44 20.04 -22.67 16.85
CA HIS A 44 19.91 -23.95 16.15
C HIS A 44 18.52 -24.12 15.54
N GLY A 45 18.51 -24.58 14.29
CA GLY A 45 17.29 -24.83 13.54
C GLY A 45 16.47 -26.01 14.03
N VAL A 46 15.32 -25.75 14.64
CA VAL A 46 14.31 -26.81 14.85
C VAL A 46 13.50 -26.96 13.57
N VAL A 47 13.88 -27.93 12.73
CA VAL A 47 13.18 -28.23 11.47
C VAL A 47 11.73 -28.64 11.77
N GLY A 48 10.78 -28.13 10.99
CA GLY A 48 9.40 -28.65 10.95
C GLY A 48 8.38 -28.03 11.90
N ASN A 49 8.73 -27.02 12.71
CA ASN A 49 7.76 -26.41 13.61
C ASN A 49 6.79 -25.46 12.86
N GLU A 50 7.29 -24.51 12.07
CA GLU A 50 6.48 -23.58 11.29
C GLU A 50 6.86 -23.69 9.80
N PRO A 51 6.42 -24.75 9.11
CA PRO A 51 6.76 -24.97 7.71
C PRO A 51 6.17 -23.93 6.75
N LEU A 52 5.06 -23.27 7.12
CA LEU A 52 4.40 -22.25 6.32
C LEU A 52 4.33 -20.91 7.06
N ASN A 53 4.91 -19.86 6.47
CA ASN A 53 4.75 -18.50 6.98
C ASN A 53 3.71 -17.73 6.17
N LEU A 54 2.43 -17.92 6.52
CA LEU A 54 1.31 -17.27 5.83
C LEU A 54 1.27 -15.76 6.13
N ILE A 55 1.58 -15.37 7.37
CA ILE A 55 1.60 -13.96 7.80
C ILE A 55 2.67 -13.18 7.02
N PHE A 56 3.90 -13.71 6.91
CA PHE A 56 4.96 -13.08 6.12
C PHE A 56 4.55 -12.92 4.65
N ASN A 57 3.97 -13.97 4.06
CA ASN A 57 3.50 -13.91 2.67
C ASN A 57 2.40 -12.85 2.47
N ALA A 58 1.45 -12.72 3.39
CA ALA A 58 0.42 -11.69 3.31
C ALA A 58 1.04 -10.28 3.37
N ILE A 59 1.88 -10.00 4.36
CA ILE A 59 2.51 -8.68 4.55
C ILE A 59 3.42 -8.33 3.35
N ARG A 60 4.23 -9.29 2.89
CA ARG A 60 5.11 -9.11 1.71
C ARG A 60 4.32 -8.72 0.46
N VAL A 61 3.10 -9.20 0.29
CA VAL A 61 2.24 -8.87 -0.85
C VAL A 61 1.49 -7.56 -0.64
N LEU A 62 1.00 -7.29 0.57
CA LEU A 62 0.20 -6.09 0.86
C LEU A 62 1.03 -4.81 0.80
N ILE A 63 2.21 -4.77 1.43
CA ILE A 63 3.00 -3.52 1.57
C ILE A 63 3.32 -2.87 0.21
N PRO A 64 3.88 -3.57 -0.80
CA PRO A 64 4.19 -2.94 -2.09
C PRO A 64 2.96 -2.48 -2.88
N ASN A 65 1.77 -2.98 -2.56
CA ASN A 65 0.52 -2.54 -3.18
C ASN A 65 -0.06 -1.29 -2.51
N ILE A 66 0.34 -1.00 -1.27
CA ILE A 66 -0.11 0.17 -0.51
C ILE A 66 0.91 1.31 -0.63
N VAL A 67 2.20 1.03 -0.39
CA VAL A 67 3.28 2.03 -0.49
C VAL A 67 4.49 1.45 -1.21
N PHE A 68 4.79 2.03 -2.36
CA PHE A 68 5.93 1.71 -3.21
C PHE A 68 6.70 2.95 -3.64
N ASN A 69 5.98 4.05 -3.90
CA ASN A 69 6.53 5.33 -4.35
C ASN A 69 6.34 6.42 -3.30
N PHE A 70 7.02 7.55 -3.52
CA PHE A 70 6.78 8.76 -2.74
C PHE A 70 5.36 9.27 -2.98
N PRO A 71 4.65 9.74 -1.92
CA PRO A 71 3.36 10.37 -2.09
C PRO A 71 3.49 11.64 -2.94
N LYS A 72 2.42 11.95 -3.68
CA LYS A 72 2.25 13.25 -4.31
C LYS A 72 1.14 13.99 -3.60
N HIS A 73 1.44 15.22 -3.20
CA HIS A 73 0.52 16.05 -2.42
C HIS A 73 -0.26 16.99 -3.32
N GLU A 74 -1.58 16.95 -3.20
CA GLU A 74 -2.50 17.93 -3.76
C GLU A 74 -2.99 18.84 -2.62
N VAL A 75 -2.57 20.09 -2.65
CA VAL A 75 -3.03 21.10 -1.69
C VAL A 75 -4.11 21.92 -2.37
N GLU A 76 -5.33 21.83 -1.85
CA GLU A 76 -6.50 22.53 -2.36
C GLU A 76 -6.79 23.77 -1.51
N THR A 77 -7.46 24.76 -2.10
CA THR A 77 -7.95 25.94 -1.38
C THR A 77 -9.21 26.47 -2.04
N GLU A 78 -10.14 26.96 -1.22
CA GLU A 78 -11.37 27.59 -1.70
C GLU A 78 -11.09 28.97 -2.36
N TYR A 79 -9.98 29.62 -1.98
CA TYR A 79 -9.64 30.96 -2.44
C TYR A 79 -8.76 30.93 -3.70
N LEU A 80 -9.26 31.52 -4.78
CA LEU A 80 -8.55 31.58 -6.06
C LEU A 80 -7.17 32.26 -5.95
N ALA A 81 -7.05 33.26 -5.08
CA ALA A 81 -5.81 34.02 -4.87
C ALA A 81 -4.67 33.20 -4.23
N TYR A 82 -5.04 32.10 -3.55
CA TYR A 82 -4.12 31.26 -2.79
C TYR A 82 -3.70 30.00 -3.55
N ARG A 83 -4.38 29.66 -4.66
CA ARG A 83 -4.04 28.48 -5.48
C ARG A 83 -2.57 28.40 -5.89
N PRO A 84 -1.91 29.49 -6.34
CA PRO A 84 -0.49 29.41 -6.70
C PRO A 84 0.41 29.04 -5.50
N TYR A 85 0.03 29.46 -4.29
CA TYR A 85 0.75 29.09 -3.07
C TYR A 85 0.45 27.64 -2.66
N ALA A 86 -0.81 27.20 -2.79
CA ALA A 86 -1.20 25.81 -2.54
C ALA A 86 -0.42 24.84 -3.45
N ASP A 87 -0.36 25.12 -4.76
CA ASP A 87 0.42 24.34 -5.72
C ASP A 87 1.92 24.29 -5.34
N MET A 88 2.46 25.43 -4.89
CA MET A 88 3.83 25.54 -4.43
C MET A 88 4.08 24.71 -3.16
N GLN A 89 3.13 24.70 -2.23
CA GLN A 89 3.21 23.92 -0.99
C GLN A 89 3.15 22.41 -1.25
N GLY A 90 2.32 21.95 -2.20
CA GLY A 90 2.27 20.54 -2.61
C GLY A 90 3.59 20.07 -3.24
N GLN A 91 4.23 20.93 -4.04
CA GLN A 91 5.57 20.67 -4.58
C GLN A 91 6.64 20.63 -3.47
N ALA A 92 6.54 21.53 -2.49
CA ALA A 92 7.48 21.61 -1.37
C ALA A 92 7.44 20.34 -0.52
N LEU A 93 6.24 19.86 -0.19
CA LEU A 93 6.04 18.59 0.51
C LEU A 93 6.65 17.43 -0.28
N SER A 94 6.33 17.32 -1.58
CA SER A 94 6.81 16.24 -2.43
C SER A 94 8.35 16.25 -2.59
N ALA A 95 8.98 17.43 -2.58
CA ALA A 95 10.43 17.57 -2.60
C ALA A 95 11.05 17.19 -1.25
N HIS A 96 10.41 17.61 -0.15
CA HIS A 96 10.83 17.29 1.21
C HIS A 96 10.74 15.79 1.51
N ASP A 97 9.69 15.12 1.06
CA ASP A 97 9.50 13.66 1.18
C ASP A 97 10.68 12.85 0.66
N ARG A 98 11.30 13.32 -0.44
CA ARG A 98 12.49 12.68 -1.02
C ARG A 98 13.73 12.91 -0.16
N LYS A 99 13.83 14.06 0.52
CA LYS A 99 14.96 14.39 1.40
C LYS A 99 14.95 13.55 2.66
N ILE A 100 13.78 13.39 3.29
CA ILE A 100 13.62 12.62 4.53
C ILE A 100 13.32 11.14 4.30
N ASN A 101 13.28 10.69 3.04
CA ASN A 101 12.93 9.34 2.65
C ASN A 101 11.61 8.84 3.28
N ILE A 102 10.54 9.65 3.20
CA ILE A 102 9.25 9.39 3.87
C ILE A 102 8.64 8.04 3.52
N ARG A 103 8.95 7.52 2.31
CA ARG A 103 8.47 6.21 1.84
C ARG A 103 8.80 5.11 2.83
N ASP A 104 10.02 5.10 3.35
CA ASP A 104 10.48 4.04 4.25
C ASP A 104 9.88 4.21 5.66
N ILE A 105 9.68 5.46 6.10
CA ILE A 105 8.96 5.79 7.34
C ILE A 105 7.50 5.32 7.29
N TYR A 106 6.81 5.58 6.17
CA TYR A 106 5.44 5.10 5.95
C TYR A 106 5.36 3.59 5.84
N ALA A 107 6.28 2.95 5.11
CA ALA A 107 6.32 1.49 5.02
C ALA A 107 6.45 0.86 6.41
N ARG A 108 7.32 1.38 7.28
CA ARG A 108 7.45 0.92 8.67
C ARG A 108 6.17 1.16 9.48
N GLY A 109 5.59 2.37 9.42
CA GLY A 109 4.36 2.68 10.15
C GLY A 109 3.16 1.85 9.71
N ILE A 110 3.08 1.47 8.43
CA ILE A 110 2.04 0.57 7.92
C ILE A 110 2.26 -0.86 8.44
N VAL A 111 3.50 -1.34 8.48
CA VAL A 111 3.80 -2.64 9.09
C VAL A 111 3.39 -2.63 10.57
N ASP A 112 3.70 -1.57 11.32
CA ASP A 112 3.24 -1.43 12.70
C ASP A 112 1.71 -1.40 12.84
N ALA A 113 1.01 -0.74 11.90
CA ALA A 113 -0.45 -0.74 11.84
C ALA A 113 -1.06 -2.13 11.54
N ILE A 114 -0.35 -2.99 10.80
CA ILE A 114 -0.76 -4.39 10.59
C ILE A 114 -0.69 -5.17 11.91
N PHE A 115 0.33 -4.91 12.74
CA PHE A 115 0.51 -5.59 14.02
C PHE A 115 -0.30 -4.99 15.17
N THR A 116 -0.56 -3.68 15.16
CA THR A 116 -1.36 -2.95 16.16
C THR A 116 -1.87 -1.61 15.59
N MET A 117 -1.02 -0.59 15.61
CA MET A 117 -1.30 0.79 15.21
C MET A 117 0.00 1.42 14.70
N GLY A 118 -0.06 2.14 13.58
CA GLY A 118 1.05 2.94 13.10
C GLY A 118 1.02 4.32 13.74
N ILE A 119 2.16 4.81 14.21
CA ILE A 119 2.24 6.09 14.91
C ILE A 119 3.39 6.90 14.32
N TRP A 120 3.08 8.10 13.83
CA TRP A 120 4.08 9.02 13.33
C TRP A 120 4.13 10.27 14.18
N LYS A 121 5.33 10.67 14.60
CA LYS A 121 5.59 11.91 15.32
C LYS A 121 6.23 12.90 14.36
N THR A 122 5.58 14.03 14.16
CA THR A 122 6.04 15.13 13.31
C THR A 122 6.42 16.31 14.18
N GLY A 123 7.59 16.89 13.91
CA GLY A 123 8.08 18.05 14.65
C GLY A 123 9.19 18.77 13.90
N ILE A 124 9.74 19.82 14.52
CA ILE A 124 10.97 20.46 14.07
C ILE A 124 12.12 19.97 14.94
N ALA A 125 13.24 19.61 14.31
CA ALA A 125 14.46 19.29 15.05
C ALA A 125 15.03 20.61 15.58
N ASP A 126 14.86 20.88 16.87
CA ASP A 126 15.49 22.02 17.52
C ASP A 126 16.91 21.62 17.97
N SER A 127 17.84 22.58 17.99
CA SER A 127 19.16 22.37 18.57
C SER A 127 19.02 22.23 20.09
N GLY A 128 18.69 21.03 20.55
CA GLY A 128 18.51 20.71 21.97
C GLY A 128 17.23 19.95 22.33
N SER A 129 16.39 19.56 21.37
CA SER A 129 15.38 18.54 21.68
C SER A 129 16.07 17.20 21.93
N ALA A 130 15.57 16.41 22.90
CA ALA A 130 16.00 15.02 23.15
C ALA A 130 15.67 14.06 22.01
N ILE A 131 15.51 14.59 20.80
CA ILE A 131 15.10 13.89 19.62
C ILE A 131 16.37 13.43 18.90
N THR A 132 17.11 12.54 19.56
CA THR A 132 17.84 11.50 18.86
C THR A 132 16.86 10.34 18.76
N PHE A 133 16.09 10.27 17.68
CA PHE A 133 15.36 9.03 17.40
C PHE A 133 16.38 7.91 17.19
N GLU A 134 15.97 6.68 17.51
CA GLU A 134 16.74 5.44 17.46
C GLU A 134 17.23 5.03 16.04
N GLN A 135 17.66 5.97 15.21
CA GLN A 135 18.23 5.72 13.89
C GLN A 135 19.22 6.81 13.48
N ASP A 136 20.39 6.33 13.05
CA ASP A 136 21.62 6.91 12.50
C ASP A 136 21.58 8.18 11.61
N ASP A 137 20.45 8.86 11.42
CA ASP A 137 20.42 10.12 10.67
C ASP A 137 20.33 11.31 11.64
N PRO A 138 21.44 12.03 11.91
CA PRO A 138 21.36 13.30 12.62
C PRO A 138 20.47 14.23 11.80
N ILE A 139 19.27 14.52 12.31
CA ILE A 139 18.38 15.49 11.67
C ILE A 139 19.03 16.86 11.86
N ASP A 140 19.34 17.51 10.74
CA ASP A 140 19.90 18.87 10.78
C ASP A 140 18.95 19.79 11.57
N PRO A 141 19.45 20.50 12.60
CA PRO A 141 18.65 21.45 13.36
C PRO A 141 17.96 22.46 12.44
N GLY A 142 16.68 22.72 12.69
CA GLY A 142 15.79 23.54 11.87
C GLY A 142 15.05 22.77 10.77
N THR A 143 15.29 21.46 10.62
CA THR A 143 14.57 20.62 9.64
C THR A 143 13.31 20.02 10.25
N VAL A 144 12.23 20.02 9.47
CA VAL A 144 10.99 19.32 9.84
C VAL A 144 11.19 17.83 9.63
N TYR A 145 10.89 17.03 10.65
CA TYR A 145 11.04 15.58 10.58
C TYR A 145 9.69 14.89 10.78
N THR A 146 9.66 13.64 10.34
CA THR A 146 8.62 12.67 10.69
C THR A 146 9.32 11.39 11.08
N ALA A 147 9.04 10.87 12.27
CA ALA A 147 9.60 9.62 12.76
C ALA A 147 8.50 8.64 13.11
N ASN A 148 8.78 7.35 12.95
CA ASN A 148 7.90 6.30 13.46
C ASN A 148 8.13 6.14 14.97
N VAL A 149 7.05 6.06 15.73
CA VAL A 149 7.07 5.76 17.17
C VAL A 149 6.65 4.30 17.35
N ASP A 150 7.55 3.46 17.87
CA ASP A 150 7.19 2.08 18.19
C ASP A 150 6.05 2.07 19.22
N PHE A 151 5.03 1.25 18.97
CA PHE A 151 3.91 1.00 19.87
C PHE A 151 4.35 0.54 21.29
N ASP A 152 5.51 -0.10 21.39
CA ASP A 152 6.10 -0.51 22.67
C ASP A 152 6.49 0.70 23.53
N ASN A 153 6.92 1.79 22.90
CA ASN A 153 7.31 3.05 23.54
C ASN A 153 6.13 4.02 23.72
N PHE A 154 5.07 3.88 22.93
CA PHE A 154 3.91 4.77 22.97
C PHE A 154 3.10 4.70 24.27
N VAL A 155 2.60 5.83 24.76
CA VAL A 155 1.73 5.91 25.95
C VAL A 155 0.66 6.99 25.79
N PHE A 156 -0.51 6.77 26.40
CA PHE A 156 -1.59 7.75 26.42
C PHE A 156 -2.34 7.71 27.75
N ASP A 157 -3.22 8.68 27.97
CA ASP A 157 -4.08 8.75 29.16
C ASP A 157 -4.89 7.46 29.41
N PRO A 158 -4.70 6.77 30.54
CA PRO A 158 -5.36 5.50 30.84
C PRO A 158 -6.90 5.60 30.90
N ASN A 159 -7.49 6.79 31.06
CA ASN A 159 -8.95 6.97 31.10
C ASN A 159 -9.55 7.33 29.73
N ALA A 160 -8.73 7.52 28.70
CA ALA A 160 -9.19 7.91 27.39
C ALA A 160 -10.01 6.80 26.72
N ARG A 161 -11.15 7.19 26.12
CA ARG A 161 -11.98 6.33 25.25
C ARG A 161 -11.60 6.46 23.78
N ARG A 162 -11.01 7.59 23.43
CA ARG A 162 -10.44 7.96 22.13
C ARG A 162 -9.12 8.68 22.39
N ILE A 163 -8.14 8.50 21.53
CA ILE A 163 -6.80 9.07 21.76
C ILE A 163 -6.87 10.60 21.80
N GLU A 164 -7.73 11.20 20.98
CA GLU A 164 -7.92 12.65 20.87
C GLU A 164 -8.53 13.29 22.13
N GLU A 165 -9.19 12.49 22.98
CA GLU A 165 -9.80 12.97 24.23
C GLU A 165 -8.85 12.90 25.44
N GLY A 166 -7.68 12.28 25.27
CA GLY A 166 -6.73 12.04 26.35
C GLY A 166 -6.18 13.31 26.97
N LEU A 167 -5.91 13.28 28.29
CA LEU A 167 -5.22 14.36 28.98
C LEU A 167 -3.80 14.57 28.45
N PHE A 168 -3.13 13.48 28.08
CA PHE A 168 -1.80 13.47 27.49
C PHE A 168 -1.65 12.30 26.52
N VAL A 169 -0.71 12.46 25.61
CA VAL A 169 -0.18 11.43 24.71
C VAL A 169 1.34 11.59 24.68
N GLY A 170 2.09 10.51 24.64
CA GLY A 170 3.53 10.61 24.57
C GLY A 170 4.21 9.33 24.11
N ASP A 171 5.53 9.38 24.14
CA ASP A 171 6.41 8.26 23.84
C ASP A 171 7.57 8.20 24.83
N LYS A 172 8.02 6.97 25.10
CA LYS A 172 9.26 6.68 25.82
C LYS A 172 10.43 6.87 24.85
N ILE A 173 11.40 7.67 25.24
CA ILE A 173 12.59 7.97 24.46
C ILE A 173 13.79 7.51 25.27
N ARG A 174 14.68 6.76 24.62
CA ARG A 174 16.02 6.44 25.12
C ARG A 174 17.01 7.41 24.52
N THR A 175 17.79 8.08 25.36
CA THR A 175 18.74 9.11 24.91
C THR A 175 20.01 9.06 25.75
N PRO A 176 21.19 9.31 25.16
CA PRO A 176 22.42 9.49 25.93
C PRO A 176 22.27 10.59 26.98
N ARG A 177 22.69 10.30 28.22
CA ARG A 177 22.64 11.28 29.32
C ARG A 177 23.43 12.54 28.98
N VAL A 178 24.57 12.37 28.32
CA VAL A 178 25.44 13.48 27.89
C VAL A 178 24.69 14.43 26.96
N ALA A 179 23.97 13.88 25.97
CA ALA A 179 23.19 14.69 25.04
C ALA A 179 22.17 15.55 25.78
N LEU A 180 21.44 15.00 26.76
CA LEU A 180 20.47 15.76 27.56
C LEU A 180 21.12 16.89 28.38
N LEU A 181 22.27 16.62 29.01
CA LEU A 181 23.00 17.58 29.84
C LEU A 181 23.61 18.73 29.01
N GLU A 182 24.13 18.41 27.82
CA GLU A 182 24.78 19.39 26.92
C GLU A 182 23.78 20.39 26.33
N THR A 183 22.52 20.01 26.15
CA THR A 183 21.50 20.94 25.62
C THR A 183 21.25 22.15 26.51
N GLY A 184 21.45 22.01 27.83
CA GLY A 184 21.10 23.02 28.84
C GLY A 184 19.60 23.36 28.92
N LEU A 185 18.73 22.65 28.19
CA LEU A 185 17.28 22.88 28.16
C LEU A 185 16.54 22.11 29.25
N TYR A 186 17.18 21.10 29.83
CA TYR A 186 16.64 20.24 30.87
C TYR A 186 17.23 20.58 32.23
N ARG A 187 16.55 20.10 33.28
CA ARG A 187 17.06 20.19 34.66
C ARG A 187 18.17 19.18 34.91
N ASN A 188 19.41 19.63 34.77
CA ASN A 188 20.61 18.77 34.87
C ASN A 188 20.71 18.03 36.22
N ASP A 189 20.30 18.66 37.33
CA ASP A 189 20.28 18.06 38.66
C ASP A 189 19.37 16.83 38.75
N LEU A 190 18.25 16.84 38.03
CA LEU A 190 17.34 15.69 37.95
C LEU A 190 17.84 14.65 36.95
N ILE A 191 18.45 15.07 35.84
CA ILE A 191 19.03 14.16 34.85
C ILE A 191 20.16 13.32 35.46
N GLU A 192 21.05 13.93 36.24
CA GLU A 192 22.14 13.21 36.92
C GLU A 192 21.63 12.13 37.90
N GLN A 193 20.43 12.30 38.44
CA GLN A 193 19.80 11.34 39.35
C GLN A 193 19.06 10.20 38.64
N LEU A 194 18.88 10.29 37.31
CA LEU A 194 18.21 9.23 36.56
C LEU A 194 19.02 7.93 36.58
N PRO A 195 18.36 6.77 36.74
CA PRO A 195 19.03 5.50 36.59
C PRO A 195 19.44 5.30 35.13
N SER A 196 20.59 4.66 34.91
CA SER A 196 20.98 4.20 33.58
C SER A 196 19.96 3.19 33.05
N ALA A 197 19.56 3.33 31.79
CA ALA A 197 18.65 2.42 31.10
C ALA A 197 19.18 0.98 31.09
N ASN A 198 20.50 0.80 31.09
CA ASN A 198 21.17 -0.51 31.04
C ASN A 198 21.29 -1.21 32.41
N GLN A 199 21.20 -0.48 33.52
CA GLN A 199 21.34 -1.05 34.88
C GLN A 199 20.03 -1.62 35.43
N HIS A 200 18.90 -1.08 34.96
CA HIS A 200 17.60 -1.65 35.25
C HIS A 200 17.23 -2.55 34.09
N GLY A 201 17.54 -3.83 34.23
CA GLY A 201 16.83 -4.86 33.48
C GLY A 201 15.36 -4.70 33.79
N ASP A 202 14.62 -3.96 32.96
CA ASP A 202 13.17 -3.87 33.04
C ASP A 202 12.71 -5.34 33.01
N LEU A 203 12.26 -5.83 34.18
CA LEU A 203 12.06 -7.24 34.56
C LEU A 203 10.81 -7.82 33.86
N GLY A 204 10.71 -7.57 32.58
CA GLY A 204 9.58 -7.82 31.72
C GLY A 204 9.95 -7.50 30.28
N HIS A 205 11.07 -8.07 29.82
CA HIS A 205 11.39 -8.24 28.42
C HIS A 205 10.12 -8.67 27.63
N THR A 206 9.47 -7.70 26.99
CA THR A 206 8.24 -7.82 26.19
C THR A 206 8.23 -6.95 24.93
N GLY A 207 9.37 -6.37 24.53
CA GLY A 207 9.50 -5.48 23.37
C GLY A 207 9.82 -6.21 22.06
N SER A 208 9.63 -5.53 20.93
CA SER A 208 9.97 -6.02 19.58
C SER A 208 11.47 -6.22 19.36
N ASP A 209 12.30 -5.44 20.05
CA ASP A 209 13.77 -5.45 20.04
C ASP A 209 14.36 -6.79 20.53
N GLU A 210 13.66 -7.49 21.41
CA GLU A 210 14.04 -8.82 21.90
C GLU A 210 14.02 -9.91 20.84
N LEU A 211 13.43 -9.66 19.68
CA LEU A 211 13.40 -10.66 18.61
C LEU A 211 14.78 -11.02 18.11
N SER A 212 15.80 -10.17 18.28
CA SER A 212 17.18 -10.44 17.84
C SER A 212 18.24 -10.21 18.92
N ALA A 213 17.84 -9.81 20.13
CA ALA A 213 18.76 -9.35 21.16
C ALA A 213 18.91 -10.31 22.36
N ARG A 214 18.34 -11.52 22.29
CA ARG A 214 18.34 -12.48 23.42
C ARG A 214 19.71 -12.93 23.88
N ALA A 215 20.69 -12.96 22.97
CA ALA A 215 22.06 -13.37 23.24
C ALA A 215 23.02 -12.19 23.48
N ILE A 216 22.53 -10.95 23.45
CA ILE A 216 23.36 -9.76 23.62
C ILE A 216 23.54 -9.49 25.12
N ASN A 217 24.80 -9.44 25.57
CA ASN A 217 25.12 -9.03 26.92
C ASN A 217 25.05 -7.50 27.03
N TYR A 218 23.88 -6.97 27.35
CA TYR A 218 23.65 -5.52 27.48
C TYR A 218 24.56 -4.82 28.50
N MET A 219 25.15 -5.57 29.44
CA MET A 219 26.14 -5.05 30.37
C MET A 219 27.43 -4.58 29.66
N GLU A 220 27.84 -5.26 28.57
CA GLU A 220 29.06 -4.91 27.82
C GLU A 220 28.83 -3.71 26.88
N THR A 221 27.64 -3.58 26.30
CA THR A 221 27.30 -2.44 25.43
C THR A 221 26.98 -1.18 26.24
N GLY A 222 26.37 -1.33 27.42
CA GLY A 222 26.03 -0.22 28.31
C GLY A 222 27.24 0.45 28.98
N GLU A 223 28.44 -0.13 28.85
CA GLU A 223 29.70 0.51 29.23
C GLU A 223 30.17 1.56 28.20
N LEU A 224 29.64 1.54 26.96
CA LEU A 224 30.07 2.45 25.89
C LEU A 224 29.48 3.86 26.04
N GLU A 225 28.18 3.96 26.33
CA GLU A 225 27.48 5.22 26.51
C GLU A 225 26.35 5.06 27.54
N ASP A 226 26.27 5.99 28.50
CA ASP A 226 25.24 5.98 29.54
C ASP A 226 23.94 6.58 29.02
N GLU A 227 22.99 5.72 28.71
CA GLU A 227 21.65 6.09 28.23
C GLU A 227 20.65 6.17 29.38
N VAL A 228 19.67 7.07 29.25
CA VAL A 228 18.57 7.23 30.18
C VAL A 228 17.23 7.17 29.44
N ASP A 229 16.22 6.62 30.11
CA ASP A 229 14.85 6.55 29.58
C ASP A 229 14.01 7.73 30.13
N VAL A 230 13.38 8.48 29.23
CA VAL A 230 12.48 9.60 29.58
C VAL A 230 11.15 9.48 28.82
N PHE A 231 10.07 10.02 29.36
CA PHE A 231 8.82 10.20 28.63
C PHE A 231 8.70 11.62 28.15
N GLU A 232 8.46 11.81 26.85
CA GLU A 232 8.04 13.09 26.29
C GLU A 232 6.53 13.05 26.05
N LEU A 233 5.80 13.94 26.71
CA LEU A 233 4.34 13.97 26.74
C LEU A 233 3.83 15.27 26.13
N TRP A 234 2.96 15.16 25.15
CA TRP A 234 2.13 16.27 24.66
C TRP A 234 0.83 16.35 25.46
N VAL A 235 0.53 17.55 25.99
CA VAL A 235 -0.68 17.84 26.77
C VAL A 235 -1.59 18.78 25.96
N PRO A 236 -2.64 18.27 25.29
CA PRO A 236 -3.41 19.05 24.31
C PRO A 236 -4.05 20.31 24.90
N ARG A 237 -4.63 20.20 26.10
CA ARG A 237 -5.33 21.32 26.75
C ARG A 237 -4.41 22.44 27.20
N ALA A 238 -3.16 22.10 27.53
CA ALA A 238 -2.15 23.07 27.94
C ALA A 238 -1.33 23.61 26.76
N LYS A 239 -1.46 23.01 25.56
CA LYS A 239 -0.58 23.24 24.41
C LYS A 239 0.89 23.24 24.82
N ALA A 240 1.28 22.24 25.61
CA ALA A 240 2.62 22.13 26.17
C ALA A 240 3.18 20.72 25.99
N THR A 241 4.50 20.63 25.85
CA THR A 241 5.26 19.40 25.90
C THR A 241 5.97 19.31 27.24
N VAL A 242 5.85 18.16 27.89
CA VAL A 242 6.37 17.90 29.24
C VAL A 242 7.25 16.67 29.18
N THR A 243 8.47 16.79 29.70
CA THR A 243 9.39 15.66 29.82
C THR A 243 9.47 15.21 31.28
N ILE A 244 9.27 13.90 31.52
CA ILE A 244 9.34 13.29 32.85
C ILE A 244 10.24 12.05 32.86
N PRO A 245 10.78 11.65 34.02
CA PRO A 245 11.54 10.40 34.15
C PRO A 245 10.70 9.15 33.84
N ALA A 246 11.26 8.19 33.10
CA ALA A 246 10.64 6.89 32.93
C ALA A 246 10.79 6.02 34.20
N GLY A 247 9.71 5.91 34.96
CA GLY A 247 9.55 4.92 36.04
C GLY A 247 9.71 5.43 37.47
N ARG A 248 8.61 5.35 38.23
CA ARG A 248 8.58 5.25 39.70
C ARG A 248 8.98 3.83 40.17
N GLY A 249 8.75 2.82 39.32
CA GLY A 249 9.24 1.44 39.53
C GLY A 249 10.76 1.32 39.64
N ASN A 250 11.49 2.29 39.07
CA ASN A 250 12.94 2.42 39.13
C ASN A 250 13.42 3.27 40.33
N GLY A 251 12.55 3.53 41.30
CA GLY A 251 12.88 4.24 42.54
C GLY A 251 12.91 5.77 42.45
N VAL A 252 12.72 6.36 41.25
CA VAL A 252 12.75 7.81 41.05
C VAL A 252 11.34 8.37 40.91
N ALA A 253 10.80 8.88 42.01
CA ALA A 253 9.59 9.68 41.97
C ALA A 253 9.92 11.04 41.33
N ALA A 254 9.15 11.46 40.32
CA ALA A 254 9.29 12.78 39.72
C ALA A 254 8.98 13.85 40.78
N SER A 255 10.03 14.41 41.41
CA SER A 255 9.89 15.54 42.33
C SER A 255 9.53 16.82 41.59
N ASP A 256 9.98 16.96 40.35
CA ASP A 256 9.66 18.04 39.43
C ASP A 256 9.73 17.54 37.98
N PHE A 257 9.30 18.37 37.02
CA PHE A 257 9.40 18.10 35.59
C PHE A 257 10.84 18.30 35.09
N LEU A 258 11.33 17.40 34.24
CA LEU A 258 12.67 17.52 33.63
C LEU A 258 12.72 18.71 32.67
N ARG A 259 11.62 18.93 31.94
CA ARG A 259 11.41 20.07 31.05
C ARG A 259 9.91 20.32 30.88
N ILE A 260 9.54 21.58 30.80
CA ILE A 260 8.21 22.04 30.36
C ILE A 260 8.47 23.08 29.28
N THR A 261 7.82 22.93 28.13
CA THR A 261 7.96 23.89 27.03
C THR A 261 6.61 24.04 26.33
N ASP A 262 6.30 25.25 25.87
CA ASP A 262 5.12 25.48 25.05
C ASP A 262 5.28 24.70 23.74
N TYR A 263 4.21 24.02 23.33
CA TYR A 263 4.23 23.19 22.14
C TYR A 263 4.18 24.09 20.89
N TYR A 264 5.22 24.02 20.08
CA TYR A 264 5.30 24.69 18.78
C TYR A 264 4.93 23.72 17.67
N GLY A 265 3.68 23.78 17.21
CA GLY A 265 3.16 22.89 16.19
C GLY A 265 1.66 23.09 15.94
N PRO A 266 1.07 22.29 15.04
CA PRO A 266 -0.37 22.35 14.74
C PRO A 266 -1.22 21.95 15.95
N ASP A 267 -2.41 22.55 16.09
CA ASP A 267 -3.32 22.33 17.23
C ASP A 267 -3.76 20.85 17.40
N THR A 268 -3.67 20.04 16.35
CA THR A 268 -3.92 18.59 16.38
C THR A 268 -2.83 17.78 17.07
N GLY A 269 -1.71 18.42 17.43
CA GLY A 269 -0.58 17.79 18.11
C GLY A 269 0.43 17.12 17.17
N PRO A 270 1.52 16.57 17.74
CA PRO A 270 2.63 16.05 16.95
C PRO A 270 2.39 14.63 16.43
N TYR A 271 1.42 13.89 16.99
CA TYR A 271 1.21 12.47 16.64
C TYR A 271 0.11 12.27 15.60
N THR A 272 0.38 11.52 14.55
CA THR A 272 -0.60 10.98 13.58
C THR A 272 -0.73 9.48 13.78
N TYR A 273 -1.96 8.98 13.74
CA TYR A 273 -2.26 7.56 13.95
C TYR A 273 -2.76 6.91 12.67
N LEU A 274 -2.32 5.69 12.42
CA LEU A 274 -2.79 4.82 11.35
C LEU A 274 -3.39 3.55 11.96
N SER A 275 -4.66 3.30 11.63
CA SER A 275 -5.35 2.04 11.87
C SER A 275 -5.78 1.44 10.55
N LEU A 276 -5.54 0.14 10.35
CA LEU A 276 -6.02 -0.60 9.17
C LEU A 276 -7.34 -1.33 9.42
N THR A 277 -7.86 -1.27 10.65
CA THR A 277 -9.14 -1.85 11.03
C THR A 277 -10.12 -0.77 11.49
N PRO A 278 -11.44 -1.02 11.38
CA PRO A 278 -12.44 -0.12 11.94
C PRO A 278 -12.24 0.12 13.44
N PRO A 279 -12.58 1.32 13.94
CA PRO A 279 -12.38 1.66 15.34
C PRO A 279 -13.27 0.80 16.25
N VAL A 280 -12.70 0.36 17.37
CA VAL A 280 -13.45 -0.36 18.41
C VAL A 280 -14.23 0.68 19.24
N PRO A 281 -15.56 0.55 19.40
CA PRO A 281 -16.33 1.51 20.17
C PRO A 281 -15.81 1.68 21.60
N ASN A 282 -15.56 2.93 22.00
CA ASN A 282 -15.03 3.32 23.32
C ASN A 282 -13.66 2.71 23.69
N ASN A 283 -12.86 2.33 22.71
CA ASN A 283 -11.50 1.85 22.93
C ASN A 283 -10.52 2.59 22.00
N PRO A 284 -9.46 3.22 22.54
CA PRO A 284 -8.48 3.95 21.74
C PRO A 284 -7.58 3.06 20.89
N VAL A 285 -7.38 1.79 21.27
CA VAL A 285 -6.49 0.87 20.54
C VAL A 285 -7.28 0.08 19.50
N PRO A 286 -6.86 0.08 18.22
CA PRO A 286 -7.52 -0.68 17.16
C PRO A 286 -7.22 -2.18 17.25
N ILE A 287 -7.91 -2.98 16.43
CA ILE A 287 -7.65 -4.41 16.30
C ILE A 287 -6.44 -4.60 15.38
N ALA A 288 -5.45 -5.35 15.85
CA ALA A 288 -4.34 -5.84 15.04
C ALA A 288 -4.86 -6.67 13.87
N LEU A 289 -4.49 -6.31 12.63
CA LEU A 289 -4.89 -7.05 11.44
C LEU A 289 -4.35 -8.49 11.45
N VAL A 290 -3.10 -8.70 11.91
CA VAL A 290 -2.53 -10.05 12.11
C VAL A 290 -3.34 -10.86 13.11
N GLY A 291 -3.93 -10.21 14.13
CA GLY A 291 -4.76 -10.89 15.13
C GLY A 291 -5.95 -11.64 14.51
N ILE A 292 -6.45 -11.19 13.36
CA ILE A 292 -7.53 -11.85 12.62
C ILE A 292 -7.02 -13.12 11.90
N TRP A 293 -5.77 -13.11 11.45
CA TRP A 293 -5.17 -14.21 10.67
C TRP A 293 -4.43 -15.23 11.52
N TYR A 294 -4.04 -14.84 12.74
CA TYR A 294 -3.12 -15.56 13.60
C TYR A 294 -3.56 -17.00 13.87
N ASP A 295 -4.82 -17.20 14.27
CA ASP A 295 -5.33 -18.53 14.62
C ASP A 295 -5.35 -19.47 13.40
N LEU A 296 -5.67 -18.94 12.22
CA LEU A 296 -5.61 -19.70 10.97
C LEU A 296 -4.17 -20.09 10.61
N HIS A 297 -3.21 -19.17 10.79
CA HIS A 297 -1.79 -19.45 10.58
C HIS A 297 -1.27 -20.55 11.52
N VAL A 298 -1.60 -20.48 12.81
CA VAL A 298 -1.20 -21.50 13.79
C VAL A 298 -1.86 -22.84 13.48
N MET A 299 -3.15 -22.84 13.15
CA MET A 299 -3.88 -24.06 12.80
C MET A 299 -3.34 -24.71 11.52
N ALA A 300 -3.05 -23.90 10.49
CA ALA A 300 -2.44 -24.37 9.24
C ALA A 300 -1.08 -25.03 9.51
N ASN A 301 -0.20 -24.40 10.29
CA ASN A 301 1.11 -24.98 10.63
C ASN A 301 0.99 -26.28 11.43
N ARG A 302 0.05 -26.38 12.38
CA ARG A 302 -0.23 -27.63 13.11
C ARG A 302 -0.68 -28.75 12.18
N MET A 303 -1.57 -28.44 11.24
CA MET A 303 -2.06 -29.42 10.26
C MET A 303 -0.97 -29.84 9.29
N VAL A 304 -0.17 -28.92 8.78
CA VAL A 304 0.95 -29.23 7.89
C VAL A 304 1.99 -30.09 8.59
N ARG A 305 2.32 -29.80 9.86
CA ARG A 305 3.23 -30.64 10.64
C ARG A 305 2.70 -32.07 10.77
N LYS A 306 1.41 -32.24 11.07
CA LYS A 306 0.76 -33.57 11.12
C LYS A 306 0.83 -34.30 9.77
N VAL A 307 0.62 -33.57 8.68
CA VAL A 307 0.67 -34.07 7.30
C VAL A 307 2.10 -34.49 6.92
N MET A 308 3.12 -33.71 7.32
CA MET A 308 4.53 -34.07 7.15
C MET A 308 4.90 -35.30 7.97
N ASP A 309 4.50 -35.36 9.24
CA ASP A 309 4.75 -36.53 10.11
C ASP A 309 4.09 -37.80 9.55
N GLN A 310 2.92 -37.69 8.91
CA GLN A 310 2.24 -38.81 8.24
C GLN A 310 2.98 -39.26 6.98
N ALA A 311 3.51 -38.31 6.20
CA ALA A 311 4.31 -38.58 5.01
C ALA A 311 5.65 -39.24 5.39
N ASP A 312 6.34 -38.74 6.42
CA ASP A 312 7.60 -39.32 6.90
C ASP A 312 7.43 -40.74 7.45
N ARG A 313 6.24 -41.04 8.02
CA ARG A 313 5.89 -42.38 8.49
C ARG A 313 5.41 -43.32 7.40
N GLN A 314 5.18 -42.80 6.18
CA GLN A 314 4.72 -43.62 5.08
C GLN A 314 5.79 -44.64 4.73
N LYS A 315 5.46 -45.92 4.89
CA LYS A 315 6.30 -47.01 4.39
C LYS A 315 5.47 -48.08 3.72
N SER A 316 6.02 -48.63 2.66
CA SER A 316 5.53 -49.83 2.01
C SER A 316 6.39 -50.99 2.48
N ILE A 317 5.79 -51.98 3.16
CA ILE A 317 6.46 -53.23 3.50
C ILE A 317 5.90 -54.33 2.62
N VAL A 318 6.76 -55.06 1.93
CA VAL A 318 6.38 -56.32 1.30
C VAL A 318 6.30 -57.38 2.40
N GLY A 319 5.11 -57.92 2.63
CA GLY A 319 4.90 -59.06 3.51
C GLY A 319 4.61 -60.29 2.67
N TYR A 320 5.33 -61.37 2.95
CA TYR A 320 5.16 -62.65 2.28
C TYR A 320 4.88 -63.75 3.30
N ARG A 321 4.16 -64.80 2.88
CA ARG A 321 3.99 -66.01 3.70
C ARG A 321 5.32 -66.75 3.78
N ARG A 322 5.64 -67.36 4.92
CA ARG A 322 6.89 -68.15 5.08
C ARG A 322 7.06 -69.26 4.05
N SER A 323 5.97 -69.76 3.46
CA SER A 323 5.98 -70.77 2.40
C SER A 323 6.34 -70.22 1.02
N ALA A 324 6.28 -68.90 0.82
CA ALA A 324 6.57 -68.20 -0.44
C ALA A 324 7.83 -67.33 -0.30
N ALA A 325 8.80 -67.78 0.49
CA ALA A 325 10.02 -67.02 0.77
C ALA A 325 10.96 -66.93 -0.43
N ASP A 326 11.05 -68.01 -1.21
CA ASP A 326 11.92 -68.09 -2.38
C ASP A 326 11.38 -67.17 -3.50
N ASP A 327 10.08 -67.27 -3.82
CA ASP A 327 9.38 -66.37 -4.76
C ASP A 327 9.49 -64.88 -4.35
N ALA A 328 9.43 -64.58 -3.05
CA ALA A 328 9.55 -63.21 -2.55
C ALA A 328 10.96 -62.65 -2.72
N GLN A 329 12.00 -63.49 -2.61
CA GLN A 329 13.38 -63.09 -2.84
C GLN A 329 13.65 -62.86 -4.33
N GLU A 330 13.13 -63.74 -5.21
CA GLU A 330 13.23 -63.53 -6.66
C GLU A 330 12.50 -62.25 -7.10
N ALA A 331 11.34 -61.94 -6.50
CA ALA A 331 10.62 -60.71 -6.76
C ALA A 331 11.36 -59.44 -6.29
N LEU A 332 12.14 -59.55 -5.21
CA LEU A 332 12.94 -58.46 -4.65
C LEU A 332 14.20 -58.18 -5.47
N ASP A 333 14.81 -59.23 -6.02
CA ASP A 333 16.06 -59.15 -6.78
C ASP A 333 15.84 -58.86 -8.28
N ALA A 334 14.62 -59.03 -8.78
CA ALA A 334 14.25 -58.80 -10.17
C ALA A 334 14.41 -57.33 -10.60
N ALA A 335 14.99 -57.13 -11.78
CA ALA A 335 15.10 -55.81 -12.38
C ALA A 335 13.77 -55.37 -13.02
N ASP A 336 13.63 -54.06 -13.27
CA ASP A 336 12.45 -53.52 -13.95
C ASP A 336 12.24 -54.18 -15.33
N GLY A 337 11.07 -54.80 -15.52
CA GLY A 337 10.71 -55.54 -16.74
C GLY A 337 11.19 -56.99 -16.81
N GLU A 338 11.83 -57.54 -15.77
CA GLU A 338 12.22 -58.94 -15.70
C GLU A 338 11.02 -59.86 -15.39
N ALA A 339 10.92 -61.00 -16.08
CA ALA A 339 9.84 -61.95 -15.88
C ALA A 339 10.23 -62.98 -14.81
N VAL A 340 9.62 -62.87 -13.63
CA VAL A 340 9.81 -63.81 -12.51
C VAL A 340 8.69 -64.85 -12.52
N ALA A 341 9.04 -66.12 -12.37
CA ALA A 341 8.06 -67.19 -12.20
C ALA A 341 7.68 -67.30 -10.71
N MET A 342 6.38 -67.29 -10.40
CA MET A 342 5.88 -67.40 -9.03
C MET A 342 4.90 -68.57 -8.91
N ASP A 343 5.00 -69.34 -7.83
CA ASP A 343 4.14 -70.49 -7.57
C ASP A 343 2.82 -70.06 -6.90
N ASP A 344 2.86 -69.07 -5.99
CA ASP A 344 1.66 -68.46 -5.35
C ASP A 344 1.74 -66.91 -5.37
N PRO A 345 1.22 -66.26 -6.44
CA PRO A 345 1.25 -64.80 -6.58
C PRO A 345 0.52 -64.05 -5.46
N ASP A 346 -0.49 -64.67 -4.83
CA ASP A 346 -1.24 -64.07 -3.71
C ASP A 346 -0.50 -64.17 -2.36
N GLY A 347 0.60 -64.95 -2.32
CA GLY A 347 1.45 -65.16 -1.17
C GLY A 347 2.36 -63.98 -0.81
N ILE A 348 2.55 -63.04 -1.74
CA ILE A 348 3.35 -61.82 -1.61
C ILE A 348 2.40 -60.61 -1.69
N LYS A 349 2.35 -59.80 -0.63
CA LYS A 349 1.49 -58.61 -0.57
C LYS A 349 2.24 -57.40 -0.05
N THR A 350 2.09 -56.28 -0.73
CA THR A 350 2.62 -55.00 -0.24
C THR A 350 1.62 -54.39 0.74
N PHE A 351 2.04 -54.24 1.99
CA PHE A 351 1.32 -53.51 3.02
C PHE A 351 1.82 -52.07 3.06
N GLN A 352 0.96 -51.13 2.69
CA GLN A 352 1.22 -49.71 2.89
C GLN A 352 0.78 -49.34 4.31
N PHE A 353 1.72 -48.83 5.09
CA PHE A 353 1.48 -48.32 6.44
C PHE A 353 1.74 -46.82 6.46
N GLY A 354 0.83 -46.07 7.10
CA GLY A 354 0.87 -44.62 7.05
C GLY A 354 0.35 -44.07 5.72
N GLY A 355 0.83 -42.89 5.34
CA GLY A 355 0.32 -42.12 4.20
C GLY A 355 -0.53 -40.93 4.64
N GLN A 356 -0.49 -39.86 3.85
CA GLN A 356 -1.33 -38.70 4.06
C GLN A 356 -2.80 -39.09 3.95
N GLU A 357 -3.57 -38.79 4.98
CA GLU A 357 -5.02 -38.87 4.88
C GLU A 357 -5.52 -37.73 3.99
N THR A 358 -6.23 -38.05 2.91
CA THR A 358 -6.78 -37.07 1.96
C THR A 358 -7.63 -35.98 2.65
N SER A 359 -8.29 -36.31 3.76
CA SER A 359 -9.05 -35.35 4.58
C SER A 359 -8.14 -34.28 5.24
N ASN A 360 -6.95 -34.68 5.73
CA ASN A 360 -6.00 -33.74 6.34
C ASN A 360 -5.43 -32.78 5.29
N GLU A 361 -5.14 -33.27 4.08
CA GLU A 361 -4.72 -32.42 2.95
C GLU A 361 -5.82 -31.44 2.54
N GLY A 362 -7.06 -31.92 2.42
CA GLY A 362 -8.22 -31.08 2.13
C GLY A 362 -8.41 -29.98 3.18
N MET A 363 -8.18 -30.28 4.46
CA MET A 363 -8.24 -29.28 5.52
C MET A 363 -7.12 -28.24 5.40
N VAL A 364 -5.89 -28.62 5.04
CA VAL A 364 -4.80 -27.65 4.80
C VAL A 364 -5.15 -26.71 3.65
N GLN A 365 -5.67 -27.24 2.54
CA GLN A 365 -6.14 -26.43 1.41
C GLN A 365 -7.28 -25.48 1.82
N GLN A 366 -8.23 -25.97 2.61
CA GLN A 366 -9.33 -25.17 3.12
C GLN A 366 -8.86 -24.03 4.05
N LEU A 367 -7.89 -24.31 4.93
CA LEU A 367 -7.28 -23.31 5.83
C LEU A 367 -6.54 -22.23 5.04
N GLN A 368 -5.80 -22.61 3.99
CA GLN A 368 -5.16 -21.65 3.09
C GLN A 368 -6.21 -20.79 2.36
N SER A 369 -7.30 -21.40 1.88
CA SER A 369 -8.41 -20.67 1.24
C SER A 369 -9.06 -19.65 2.19
N TRP A 370 -9.37 -20.06 3.44
CA TRP A 370 -9.90 -19.14 4.45
C TRP A 370 -8.91 -18.03 4.79
N PHE A 371 -7.63 -18.35 4.96
CA PHE A 371 -6.58 -17.36 5.20
C PHE A 371 -6.53 -16.34 4.06
N ASN A 372 -6.53 -16.80 2.81
CA ASN A 372 -6.51 -15.93 1.65
C ASN A 372 -7.74 -15.01 1.61
N MET A 373 -8.95 -15.54 1.85
CA MET A 373 -10.15 -14.71 1.88
C MET A 373 -10.09 -13.65 2.98
N MET A 374 -9.57 -13.98 4.16
CA MET A 374 -9.45 -13.03 5.28
C MET A 374 -8.31 -12.02 5.11
N ALA A 375 -7.26 -12.36 4.37
CA ALA A 375 -6.11 -11.49 4.13
C ALA A 375 -6.23 -10.63 2.86
N ALA A 376 -7.45 -10.36 2.40
CA ALA A 376 -7.73 -9.63 1.14
C ALA A 376 -7.12 -10.29 -0.12
N ASN A 377 -7.06 -11.62 -0.12
CA ASN A 377 -6.60 -12.48 -1.20
C ASN A 377 -5.16 -12.21 -1.71
N PRO A 378 -4.13 -12.42 -0.86
CA PRO A 378 -2.73 -12.19 -1.24
C PRO A 378 -2.28 -13.04 -2.43
N GLN A 379 -2.81 -14.26 -2.59
CA GLN A 379 -2.44 -15.13 -3.72
C GLN A 379 -2.87 -14.54 -5.07
N GLY A 380 -4.12 -14.07 -5.17
CA GLY A 380 -4.60 -13.38 -6.36
C GLY A 380 -3.79 -12.12 -6.67
N MET A 381 -3.43 -11.34 -5.64
CA MET A 381 -2.57 -10.16 -5.79
C MET A 381 -1.14 -10.49 -6.21
N SER A 382 -0.61 -11.63 -5.76
CA SER A 382 0.73 -12.11 -6.11
C SER A 382 0.80 -12.77 -7.50
N GLY A 383 -0.32 -12.82 -8.25
CA GLY A 383 -0.39 -13.47 -9.56
C GLY A 383 -0.40 -15.00 -9.51
N ILE A 384 -0.65 -15.58 -8.33
CA ILE A 384 -0.87 -17.02 -8.17
C ILE A 384 -2.34 -17.28 -8.51
N SER A 385 -2.61 -18.22 -9.41
CA SER A 385 -3.97 -18.52 -9.86
C SER A 385 -4.84 -18.92 -8.69
N ILE A 386 -5.93 -18.18 -8.49
CA ILE A 386 -7.05 -18.63 -7.66
C ILE A 386 -7.71 -19.77 -8.45
N ASP A 387 -7.83 -20.96 -7.86
CA ASP A 387 -8.54 -22.11 -8.43
C ASP A 387 -10.05 -21.82 -8.49
N ALA A 388 -10.44 -20.89 -9.37
CA ALA A 388 -11.82 -20.53 -9.63
C ALA A 388 -12.33 -21.36 -10.81
N LYS A 389 -13.46 -22.05 -10.64
CA LYS A 389 -14.03 -22.94 -11.66
C LYS A 389 -14.62 -22.18 -12.85
N SER A 390 -14.78 -20.86 -12.73
CA SER A 390 -15.25 -19.99 -13.81
C SER A 390 -14.57 -18.62 -13.82
N ALA A 391 -14.43 -18.03 -15.00
CA ALA A 391 -13.91 -16.67 -15.17
C ALA A 391 -14.77 -15.61 -14.45
N THR A 392 -16.07 -15.86 -14.27
CA THR A 392 -16.99 -14.98 -13.54
C THR A 392 -16.73 -15.03 -12.03
N GLU A 393 -16.51 -16.22 -11.48
CA GLU A 393 -16.15 -16.41 -10.07
C GLU A 393 -14.77 -15.82 -9.76
N ALA A 394 -13.81 -16.01 -10.66
CA ALA A 394 -12.50 -15.35 -10.56
C ALA A 394 -12.62 -13.81 -10.54
N LYS A 395 -13.45 -13.25 -11.43
CA LYS A 395 -13.72 -11.80 -11.46
C LYS A 395 -14.42 -11.28 -10.21
N LEU A 396 -15.37 -12.04 -9.65
CA LEU A 396 -16.07 -11.66 -8.42
C LEU A 396 -15.14 -11.72 -7.19
N LEU A 397 -14.33 -12.78 -7.08
CA LEU A 397 -13.33 -12.91 -6.01
C LEU A 397 -12.26 -11.82 -6.11
N GLN A 398 -11.82 -11.49 -7.32
CA GLN A 398 -10.87 -10.41 -7.56
C GLN A 398 -11.49 -9.04 -7.28
N GLY A 399 -12.78 -8.83 -7.61
CA GLY A 399 -13.51 -7.59 -7.33
C GLY A 399 -13.70 -7.33 -5.83
N ASN A 400 -14.03 -8.36 -5.04
CA ASN A 400 -14.19 -8.22 -3.59
C ASN A 400 -12.85 -8.06 -2.86
N ALA A 401 -11.79 -8.75 -3.32
CA ALA A 401 -10.45 -8.58 -2.78
C ALA A 401 -9.91 -7.16 -3.01
N ALA A 402 -10.20 -6.57 -4.18
CA ALA A 402 -9.84 -5.20 -4.49
C ALA A 402 -10.48 -4.22 -3.50
N LEU A 403 -11.76 -4.38 -3.12
CA LEU A 403 -12.42 -3.48 -2.17
C LEU A 403 -11.74 -3.42 -0.79
N GLY A 404 -11.29 -4.57 -0.27
CA GLY A 404 -10.57 -4.60 1.00
C GLY A 404 -9.22 -3.89 0.94
N LEU A 405 -8.47 -4.09 -0.15
CA LEU A 405 -7.21 -3.40 -0.40
C LEU A 405 -7.38 -1.89 -0.61
N GLU A 406 -8.37 -1.49 -1.42
CA GLU A 406 -8.67 -0.08 -1.67
C GLU A 406 -9.06 0.63 -0.37
N HIS A 407 -9.84 -0.01 0.51
CA HIS A 407 -10.13 0.56 1.82
C HIS A 407 -8.87 0.74 2.69
N MET A 408 -7.93 -0.21 2.66
CA MET A 408 -6.64 -0.06 3.37
C MET A 408 -5.81 1.07 2.77
N LYS A 409 -5.77 1.22 1.44
CA LYS A 409 -5.11 2.35 0.78
C LYS A 409 -5.73 3.68 1.19
N ASP A 410 -7.06 3.77 1.20
CA ASP A 410 -7.77 4.98 1.62
C ASP A 410 -7.42 5.40 3.04
N LEU A 411 -7.39 4.45 3.99
CA LEU A 411 -6.99 4.72 5.38
C LEU A 411 -5.55 5.23 5.47
N VAL A 412 -4.64 4.65 4.68
CA VAL A 412 -3.25 5.10 4.60
C VAL A 412 -3.15 6.50 3.97
N TYR A 413 -3.92 6.79 2.92
CA TYR A 413 -3.92 8.11 2.29
C TYR A 413 -4.47 9.20 3.19
N ILE A 414 -5.50 8.90 3.99
CA ILE A 414 -6.02 9.82 5.01
C ILE A 414 -4.94 10.10 6.07
N ALA A 415 -4.32 9.06 6.63
CA ALA A 415 -3.29 9.24 7.64
C ALA A 415 -2.05 9.96 7.09
N ALA A 416 -1.64 9.65 5.85
CA ALA A 416 -0.53 10.32 5.17
C ALA A 416 -0.85 11.79 4.83
N ALA A 417 -2.10 12.11 4.49
CA ALA A 417 -2.55 13.49 4.29
C ALA A 417 -2.53 14.29 5.61
N ASP A 418 -3.00 13.69 6.70
CA ASP A 418 -2.97 14.30 8.04
C ASP A 418 -1.54 14.54 8.53
N GLU A 419 -0.62 13.60 8.28
CA GLU A 419 0.81 13.75 8.54
C GLU A 419 1.41 14.88 7.69
N ALA A 420 1.16 14.87 6.38
CA ALA A 420 1.67 15.88 5.46
C ALA A 420 1.16 17.28 5.80
N SER A 421 -0.09 17.38 6.25
CA SER A 421 -0.70 18.59 6.79
C SER A 421 0.12 19.14 7.97
N LYS A 422 0.55 18.30 8.93
CA LYS A 422 1.39 18.76 10.04
C LYS A 422 2.75 19.31 9.57
N ARG A 423 3.38 18.68 8.57
CA ARG A 423 4.63 19.20 7.99
C ARG A 423 4.43 20.50 7.23
N ALA A 424 3.35 20.59 6.46
CA ALA A 424 2.98 21.79 5.73
C ALA A 424 2.70 22.97 6.66
N TRP A 425 2.18 22.71 7.87
CA TRP A 425 2.01 23.72 8.91
C TRP A 425 3.35 24.37 9.29
N PHE A 426 4.40 23.58 9.48
CA PHE A 426 5.74 24.11 9.77
C PHE A 426 6.28 24.93 8.59
N PHE A 427 6.10 24.47 7.34
CA PHE A 427 6.53 25.24 6.16
C PHE A 427 5.79 26.58 5.99
N HIS A 428 4.53 26.63 6.42
CA HIS A 428 3.71 27.84 6.39
C HIS A 428 4.01 28.78 7.57
N THR A 429 4.29 28.25 8.76
CA THR A 429 4.35 29.04 9.99
C THR A 429 5.77 29.45 10.36
N ASP A 430 6.76 28.59 10.15
CA ASP A 430 8.14 28.83 10.61
C ASP A 430 8.89 29.76 9.64
N PRO A 431 9.28 30.99 10.04
CA PRO A 431 9.93 31.97 9.16
C PRO A 431 11.35 31.59 8.70
N LEU A 432 11.99 30.60 9.33
CA LEU A 432 13.39 30.22 9.04
C LEU A 432 13.50 29.15 7.95
N ILE A 433 12.42 28.43 7.67
CA ILE A 433 12.43 27.37 6.67
C ILE A 433 12.36 27.96 5.26
N GLN A 434 13.38 27.65 4.43
CA GLN A 434 13.40 27.96 3.01
C GLN A 434 13.67 26.69 2.22
N LEU A 435 12.72 26.30 1.36
CA LEU A 435 12.85 25.09 0.55
C LEU A 435 13.10 25.47 -0.92
N PRO A 436 14.29 25.17 -1.47
CA PRO A 436 14.52 25.27 -2.90
C PRO A 436 13.77 24.14 -3.62
N MET A 437 13.00 24.51 -4.63
CA MET A 437 12.28 23.61 -5.51
C MET A 437 12.61 23.93 -6.96
N ILE A 438 12.49 22.93 -7.83
CA ILE A 438 12.58 23.13 -9.28
C ILE A 438 11.16 23.03 -9.81
N ARG A 439 10.65 24.11 -10.38
CA ARG A 439 9.34 24.18 -11.02
C ARG A 439 9.52 24.43 -12.50
N ARG A 440 8.79 23.69 -13.32
CA ARG A 440 8.67 24.02 -14.75
C ARG A 440 7.66 25.14 -14.89
N GLU A 441 8.09 26.30 -15.36
CA GLU A 441 7.22 27.42 -15.65
C GLU A 441 7.01 27.57 -17.16
N HIS A 442 5.75 27.61 -17.56
CA HIS A 442 5.37 27.88 -18.93
C HIS A 442 5.43 29.39 -19.19
N LYS A 443 6.36 29.82 -20.03
CA LYS A 443 6.36 31.20 -20.54
C LYS A 443 5.48 31.28 -21.78
N PRO A 444 4.34 32.00 -21.75
CA PRO A 444 3.50 32.15 -22.91
C PRO A 444 4.27 32.87 -24.03
N ALA A 445 3.96 32.51 -25.28
CA ALA A 445 4.57 33.12 -26.44
C ALA A 445 4.40 34.65 -26.40
N GLN A 446 5.50 35.40 -26.46
CA GLN A 446 5.43 36.86 -26.51
C GLN A 446 4.99 37.26 -27.91
N ILE A 447 3.83 37.91 -28.02
CA ILE A 447 3.29 38.40 -29.27
C ILE A 447 3.48 39.92 -29.28
N SER A 448 4.22 40.44 -30.26
CA SER A 448 4.30 41.88 -30.52
C SER A 448 3.43 42.24 -31.73
N MET A 449 2.77 43.38 -31.68
CA MET A 449 1.99 43.90 -32.79
C MET A 449 2.90 44.62 -33.78
N GLY A 450 3.13 43.99 -34.93
CA GLY A 450 3.81 44.61 -36.07
C GLY A 450 2.81 45.28 -37.03
N PRO A 451 3.29 46.07 -38.00
CA PRO A 451 2.45 46.74 -39.00
C PRO A 451 1.62 45.79 -39.87
N GLU A 452 2.01 44.52 -39.97
CA GLU A 452 1.36 43.49 -40.79
C GLU A 452 0.55 42.45 -39.97
N GLY A 453 0.46 42.62 -38.64
CA GLY A 453 -0.30 41.73 -37.74
C GLY A 453 0.49 41.28 -36.50
N PRO A 454 -0.09 40.39 -35.67
CA PRO A 454 0.58 39.82 -34.50
C PRO A 454 1.75 38.93 -34.91
N ILE A 455 2.97 39.30 -34.49
CA ILE A 455 4.21 38.55 -34.72
C ILE A 455 4.62 37.89 -33.40
N VAL A 456 4.81 36.57 -33.41
CA VAL A 456 5.37 35.82 -32.28
C VAL A 456 6.86 36.14 -32.18
N VAL A 457 7.24 36.88 -31.13
CA VAL A 457 8.62 37.32 -30.85
C VAL A 457 9.44 36.21 -30.19
N SER A 458 8.79 35.37 -29.39
CA SER A 458 9.40 34.18 -28.78
C SER A 458 8.38 33.04 -28.73
N PRO A 459 8.75 31.81 -29.13
CA PRO A 459 7.89 30.64 -28.97
C PRO A 459 7.64 30.38 -27.48
N SER A 460 6.48 29.78 -27.15
CA SER A 460 6.21 29.31 -25.79
C SER A 460 7.26 28.26 -25.42
N THR A 461 7.97 28.47 -24.32
CA THR A 461 9.04 27.58 -23.88
C THR A 461 8.80 27.24 -22.41
N ASP A 462 9.00 25.97 -22.05
CA ASP A 462 9.00 25.52 -20.67
C ASP A 462 10.43 25.63 -20.13
N GLU A 463 10.65 26.51 -19.17
CA GLU A 463 11.93 26.67 -18.48
C GLU A 463 11.84 26.05 -17.08
N GLU A 464 12.89 25.32 -16.67
CA GLU A 464 13.05 24.88 -15.29
C GLU A 464 13.53 26.07 -14.45
N VAL A 465 12.61 26.65 -13.67
CA VAL A 465 12.87 27.78 -12.77
C VAL A 465 13.03 27.25 -11.36
N GLN A 466 14.12 27.64 -10.69
CA GLN A 466 14.27 27.37 -9.27
C GLN A 466 13.37 28.32 -8.49
N VAL A 467 12.37 27.76 -7.81
CA VAL A 467 11.42 28.49 -6.98
C VAL A 467 11.75 28.21 -5.53
N PHE A 468 11.85 29.26 -4.73
CA PHE A 468 12.03 29.14 -3.29
C PHE A 468 10.67 29.33 -2.63
N LEU A 469 10.30 28.39 -1.75
CA LEU A 469 9.25 28.67 -0.77
C LEU A 469 9.85 29.63 0.27
N THR A 470 9.73 30.93 0.04
CA THR A 470 10.15 31.97 0.99
C THR A 470 8.98 32.40 1.87
N PRO A 471 9.25 32.94 3.07
CA PRO A 471 8.21 33.48 3.94
C PRO A 471 7.34 34.56 3.27
N GLU A 472 7.86 35.30 2.28
CA GLU A 472 7.10 36.35 1.59
C GLU A 472 6.09 35.79 0.58
N ALA A 473 6.26 34.54 0.12
CA ALA A 473 5.32 33.88 -0.77
C ALA A 473 4.04 33.41 -0.05
N ARG A 474 4.03 33.41 1.29
CA ARG A 474 2.92 32.96 2.13
C ARG A 474 1.69 33.82 1.94
N ARG A 475 0.54 33.17 1.81
CA ARG A 475 -0.78 33.80 1.66
C ARG A 475 -1.81 33.04 2.48
N GLY A 476 -2.86 33.73 2.93
CA GLY A 476 -3.96 33.12 3.66
C GLY A 476 -3.60 32.64 5.07
N ASP A 477 -4.60 32.10 5.76
CA ASP A 477 -4.42 31.36 7.02
C ASP A 477 -4.19 29.88 6.70
N TRP A 478 -3.57 29.16 7.63
CA TRP A 478 -3.35 27.72 7.53
C TRP A 478 -4.66 26.94 7.28
N LEU A 479 -5.75 27.36 7.92
CA LEU A 479 -7.06 26.71 7.83
C LEU A 479 -7.73 26.84 6.46
N ASP A 480 -7.22 27.72 5.58
CA ASP A 480 -7.75 27.94 4.23
C ASP A 480 -7.28 26.88 3.22
N TYR A 481 -6.45 25.93 3.66
CA TYR A 481 -5.83 24.89 2.84
C TYR A 481 -6.31 23.49 3.24
N GLY A 482 -6.68 22.69 2.24
CA GLY A 482 -6.99 21.28 2.37
C GLY A 482 -5.85 20.43 1.82
N PHE A 483 -5.49 19.37 2.54
CA PHE A 483 -4.39 18.47 2.16
C PHE A 483 -4.95 17.12 1.73
N LYS A 484 -4.55 16.68 0.54
CA LYS A 484 -4.91 15.37 -0.02
C LYS A 484 -3.70 14.72 -0.67
N ILE A 485 -3.71 13.40 -0.71
CA ILE A 485 -2.75 12.61 -1.49
C ILE A 485 -3.39 12.28 -2.84
N GLU A 486 -2.66 12.47 -3.94
CA GLU A 486 -3.11 12.09 -5.27
C GLU A 486 -3.34 10.56 -5.28
N PRO A 487 -4.55 10.07 -5.66
CA PRO A 487 -4.84 8.64 -5.69
C PRO A 487 -3.82 7.87 -6.53
N GLU A 488 -3.48 6.66 -6.10
CA GLU A 488 -2.49 5.78 -6.74
C GLU A 488 -1.05 6.35 -6.82
N SER A 489 -0.77 7.54 -6.28
CA SER A 489 0.59 8.13 -6.33
C SER A 489 1.63 7.33 -5.56
N MET A 490 1.22 6.69 -4.46
CA MET A 490 2.07 5.85 -3.63
C MET A 490 2.15 4.40 -4.12
N GLY A 491 1.17 3.96 -4.93
CA GLY A 491 1.10 2.61 -5.48
C GLY A 491 2.12 2.36 -6.60
N ARG A 492 2.36 1.09 -6.91
CA ARG A 492 3.16 0.69 -8.07
C ARG A 492 2.28 0.58 -9.31
N VAL A 493 2.35 1.58 -10.20
CA VAL A 493 1.77 1.42 -11.54
C VAL A 493 2.82 0.85 -12.50
N ASP A 494 2.60 -0.40 -12.91
CA ASP A 494 3.46 -1.07 -13.89
C ASP A 494 3.52 -0.32 -15.22
N ALA A 495 4.69 -0.31 -15.86
CA ALA A 495 4.92 0.42 -17.11
C ALA A 495 4.04 -0.11 -18.25
N ALA A 496 3.79 -1.42 -18.30
CA ALA A 496 2.90 -2.00 -19.31
C ALA A 496 1.42 -1.67 -19.01
N SER A 497 1.04 -1.49 -17.74
CA SER A 497 -0.28 -0.99 -17.36
C SER A 497 -0.45 0.48 -17.79
N ARG A 498 0.52 1.35 -17.47
CA ARG A 498 0.53 2.75 -17.91
C ARG A 498 0.46 2.90 -19.42
N LEU A 499 1.21 2.09 -20.17
CA LEU A 499 1.17 2.11 -21.63
C LEU A 499 -0.19 1.65 -22.17
N ARG A 500 -0.79 0.61 -21.59
CA ARG A 500 -2.14 0.16 -21.98
C ARG A 500 -3.20 1.20 -21.68
N GLN A 501 -3.16 1.84 -20.52
CA GLN A 501 -4.04 2.95 -20.15
C GLN A 501 -3.85 4.14 -21.08
N ALA A 502 -2.61 4.51 -21.41
CA ALA A 502 -2.31 5.57 -22.37
C ALA A 502 -2.81 5.23 -23.78
N MET A 503 -2.65 3.99 -24.23
CA MET A 503 -3.17 3.53 -25.51
C MET A 503 -4.71 3.50 -25.53
N GLU A 504 -5.35 3.04 -24.46
CA GLU A 504 -6.80 3.06 -24.32
C GLU A 504 -7.35 4.49 -24.32
N PHE A 505 -6.67 5.40 -23.61
CA PHE A 505 -6.99 6.82 -23.61
C PHE A 505 -6.86 7.42 -25.02
N ALA A 506 -5.76 7.14 -25.72
CA ALA A 506 -5.51 7.64 -27.06
C ALA A 506 -6.50 7.09 -28.11
N VAL A 507 -6.87 5.81 -28.01
CA VAL A 507 -7.71 5.15 -29.00
C VAL A 507 -9.21 5.34 -28.73
N LYS A 508 -9.64 5.36 -27.46
CA LYS A 508 -11.07 5.44 -27.11
C LYS A 508 -11.49 6.83 -26.66
N ILE A 509 -10.71 7.47 -25.78
CA ILE A 509 -11.12 8.70 -25.10
C ILE A 509 -10.87 9.92 -25.99
N LEU A 510 -9.72 10.03 -26.66
CA LEU A 510 -9.43 11.17 -27.54
C LEU A 510 -10.44 11.32 -28.71
N PRO A 511 -10.78 10.26 -29.47
CA PRO A 511 -11.75 10.40 -30.56
C PRO A 511 -13.16 10.69 -30.04
N ALA A 512 -13.55 10.09 -28.90
CA ALA A 512 -14.84 10.37 -28.28
C ALA A 512 -14.95 11.82 -27.77
N ALA A 513 -13.89 12.34 -27.16
CA ALA A 513 -13.80 13.72 -26.73
C ALA A 513 -13.85 14.71 -27.91
N ALA A 514 -13.21 14.37 -29.04
CA ALA A 514 -13.24 15.18 -30.25
C ALA A 514 -14.63 15.20 -30.89
N GLN A 515 -15.30 14.04 -30.94
CA GLN A 515 -16.69 13.95 -31.40
C GLN A 515 -17.64 14.73 -30.47
N ALA A 516 -17.47 14.62 -29.16
CA ALA A 516 -18.25 15.38 -28.19
C ALA A 516 -18.04 16.89 -28.38
N ALA A 517 -16.80 17.35 -28.58
CA ALA A 517 -16.49 18.74 -28.88
C ALA A 517 -17.18 19.22 -30.17
N GLN A 518 -17.15 18.42 -31.24
CA GLN A 518 -17.80 18.74 -32.52
C GLN A 518 -19.32 18.85 -32.38
N ILE A 519 -19.94 17.94 -31.64
CA ILE A 519 -21.39 17.97 -31.36
C ILE A 519 -21.75 19.16 -30.47
N SER A 520 -20.98 19.44 -29.42
CA SER A 520 -21.19 20.62 -28.57
C SER A 520 -21.06 21.93 -29.35
N MET A 521 -20.10 22.02 -30.29
CA MET A 521 -19.98 23.16 -31.20
C MET A 521 -21.21 23.31 -32.11
N GLN A 522 -21.77 22.21 -32.62
CA GLN A 522 -23.01 22.24 -33.43
C GLN A 522 -24.24 22.65 -32.62
N MET A 523 -24.28 22.33 -31.33
CA MET A 523 -25.37 22.70 -30.41
C MET A 523 -25.17 24.06 -29.75
N GLY A 524 -24.10 24.80 -30.09
CA GLY A 524 -23.81 26.12 -29.52
C GLY A 524 -23.35 26.10 -28.05
N VAL A 525 -22.93 24.95 -27.53
CA VAL A 525 -22.39 24.81 -26.16
C VAL A 525 -20.87 24.91 -26.21
N ALA A 526 -20.29 25.82 -25.43
CA ALA A 526 -18.84 25.98 -25.35
C ALA A 526 -18.20 24.78 -24.62
N PHE A 527 -17.58 23.88 -25.39
CA PHE A 527 -16.82 22.73 -24.87
C PHE A 527 -15.31 22.99 -24.99
N SER A 528 -14.60 22.95 -23.86
CA SER A 528 -13.14 23.09 -23.84
C SER A 528 -12.49 21.71 -23.95
N PHE A 529 -12.25 21.27 -25.19
CA PHE A 529 -11.56 20.02 -25.48
C PHE A 529 -10.22 19.86 -24.74
N PRO A 530 -9.32 20.87 -24.70
CA PRO A 530 -8.05 20.75 -23.99
C PRO A 530 -8.21 20.48 -22.49
N ARG A 531 -9.10 21.22 -21.81
CA ARG A 531 -9.31 21.04 -20.37
C ARG A 531 -9.96 19.69 -20.03
N PHE A 532 -10.88 19.23 -20.86
CA PHE A 532 -11.52 17.93 -20.69
C PHE A 532 -10.51 16.79 -20.82
N VAL A 533 -9.69 16.85 -21.87
CA VAL A 533 -8.67 15.83 -22.16
C VAL A 533 -7.59 15.81 -21.08
N ILE A 534 -7.11 16.98 -20.63
CA ILE A 534 -6.14 17.08 -19.52
C ILE A 534 -6.72 16.49 -18.23
N ARG A 535 -7.97 16.82 -17.88
CA ARG A 535 -8.61 16.30 -16.67
C ARG A 535 -8.79 14.79 -16.74
N MET A 536 -9.30 14.27 -17.85
CA MET A 536 -9.43 12.82 -18.05
C MET A 536 -8.08 12.09 -18.03
N ALA A 537 -7.03 12.71 -18.55
CA ALA A 537 -5.69 12.14 -18.50
C ALA A 537 -5.13 12.11 -17.07
N LYS A 538 -5.36 13.16 -16.26
CA LYS A 538 -5.02 13.15 -14.83
C LYS A 538 -5.72 12.04 -14.07
N GLU A 539 -7.02 11.84 -14.29
CA GLU A 539 -7.78 10.73 -13.67
C GLU A 539 -7.26 9.34 -14.07
N VAL A 540 -6.66 9.21 -15.26
CA VAL A 540 -6.04 7.96 -15.75
C VAL A 540 -4.56 7.86 -15.35
N GLY A 541 -4.01 8.87 -14.67
CA GLY A 541 -2.60 8.92 -14.24
C GLY A 541 -1.59 9.27 -15.35
N ILE A 542 -2.05 9.84 -16.46
CA ILE A 542 -1.21 10.29 -17.58
C ILE A 542 -0.82 11.76 -17.35
N THR A 543 0.39 11.97 -16.84
CA THR A 543 0.90 13.30 -16.44
C THR A 543 1.60 14.07 -17.57
N TRP A 544 2.02 13.40 -18.64
CA TRP A 544 2.71 14.02 -19.77
C TRP A 544 1.77 14.61 -20.83
N LEU A 545 0.46 14.37 -20.70
CA LEU A 545 -0.49 14.73 -21.75
C LEU A 545 -0.61 16.23 -21.97
N ASP A 546 -0.27 17.03 -20.95
CA ASP A 546 -0.19 18.48 -20.99
C ASP A 546 0.83 18.97 -22.05
N GLU A 547 1.87 18.17 -22.33
CA GLU A 547 2.92 18.48 -23.31
C GLU A 547 2.45 18.22 -24.76
N VAL A 548 1.53 17.28 -24.97
CA VAL A 548 1.14 16.80 -26.32
C VAL A 548 0.09 17.69 -27.00
N PHE A 549 -0.74 18.40 -26.24
CA PHE A 549 -1.74 19.31 -26.81
C PHE A 549 -1.22 20.72 -27.13
N GLN A 550 0.07 20.98 -26.89
CA GLN A 550 0.69 22.29 -27.01
C GLN A 550 1.68 22.40 -28.18
N ASP A 551 1.54 21.58 -29.21
CA ASP A 551 2.30 21.75 -30.46
C ASP A 551 1.71 22.92 -31.29
N PRO A 552 2.48 24.00 -31.54
CA PRO A 552 2.05 25.11 -32.41
C PRO A 552 1.66 24.66 -33.82
N GLU A 553 2.27 23.58 -34.33
CA GLU A 553 1.88 23.01 -35.62
C GLU A 553 0.49 22.36 -35.59
N PHE A 554 0.12 21.72 -34.48
CA PHE A 554 -1.19 21.10 -34.35
C PHE A 554 -2.31 22.15 -34.26
N GLN A 555 -2.07 23.23 -33.51
CA GLN A 555 -2.99 24.37 -33.46
C GLN A 555 -3.08 25.08 -34.82
N GLN A 556 -1.98 25.25 -35.55
CA GLN A 556 -2.00 25.78 -36.90
C GLN A 556 -2.73 24.88 -37.89
N ARG A 557 -2.55 23.55 -37.82
CA ARG A 557 -3.27 22.59 -38.68
C ARG A 557 -4.77 22.57 -38.37
N MET A 558 -5.15 22.61 -37.10
CA MET A 558 -6.56 22.66 -36.69
C MET A 558 -7.20 24.00 -37.07
N ALA A 559 -6.47 25.12 -36.97
CA ALA A 559 -6.92 26.42 -37.44
C ALA A 559 -7.02 26.49 -38.99
N MET A 560 -6.08 25.87 -39.71
CA MET A 560 -6.16 25.72 -41.18
C MET A 560 -7.34 24.85 -41.61
N GLN A 561 -7.63 23.78 -40.85
CA GLN A 561 -8.76 22.89 -41.10
C GLN A 561 -10.11 23.52 -40.71
N MET A 562 -10.14 24.44 -39.74
CA MET A 562 -11.33 25.27 -39.44
C MET A 562 -11.49 26.45 -40.42
N MET A 563 -10.41 26.99 -40.99
CA MET A 563 -10.48 28.00 -42.08
C MET A 563 -10.84 27.39 -43.43
N GLN A 564 -10.47 26.12 -43.68
CA GLN A 564 -11.02 25.33 -44.79
C GLN A 564 -12.38 24.78 -44.37
N GLY A 565 -13.41 25.64 -44.40
CA GLY A 565 -14.80 25.18 -44.30
C GLY A 565 -15.10 24.06 -45.31
N PRO A 566 -16.17 23.26 -45.09
CA PRO A 566 -16.48 22.11 -45.94
C PRO A 566 -16.60 22.57 -47.40
N SER A 567 -15.71 22.07 -48.26
CA SER A 567 -15.71 22.41 -49.68
C SER A 567 -17.01 21.92 -50.33
N PRO A 568 -17.77 22.79 -51.02
CA PRO A 568 -18.96 22.39 -51.74
C PRO A 568 -18.57 21.88 -53.14
N GLU A 569 -18.57 20.56 -53.35
CA GLU A 569 -18.57 20.01 -54.72
C GLU A 569 -19.98 20.08 -55.28
N GLY A 570 -20.27 21.22 -55.91
CA GLY A 570 -21.46 21.46 -56.71
C GLY A 570 -21.31 20.92 -58.13
N SER A 571 -22.34 20.21 -58.55
CA SER A 571 -22.71 19.83 -59.92
C SER A 571 -22.34 20.81 -61.04
N GLN A 572 -21.74 20.31 -62.14
CA GLN A 572 -22.19 20.49 -63.53
C GLN A 572 -21.16 19.91 -64.53
N GLY A 573 -21.63 19.20 -65.56
CA GLY A 573 -20.84 18.98 -66.77
C GLY A 573 -20.88 17.59 -67.42
N GLN A 574 -22.07 17.03 -67.61
CA GLN A 574 -22.27 15.85 -68.46
C GLN A 574 -22.06 16.23 -69.93
N VAL A 575 -21.03 15.66 -70.59
CA VAL A 575 -21.00 15.44 -72.05
C VAL A 575 -20.60 14.00 -72.29
N THR A 576 -21.59 13.15 -72.53
CA THR A 576 -21.43 11.87 -73.21
C THR A 576 -21.37 12.07 -74.72
N PRO A 577 -20.59 11.24 -75.42
CA PRO A 577 -21.18 10.57 -76.57
C PRO A 577 -20.81 9.08 -76.53
N ASN A 578 -21.77 8.23 -76.15
CA ASN A 578 -21.91 6.97 -76.88
C ASN A 578 -23.30 6.36 -76.70
N GLY A 579 -23.86 5.92 -77.82
CA GLY A 579 -25.22 5.43 -77.90
C GLY A 579 -25.37 3.98 -77.45
N GLY A 580 -26.62 3.63 -77.16
CA GLY A 580 -27.19 2.43 -77.76
C GLY A 580 -27.64 1.31 -76.81
N VAL A 581 -28.93 1.37 -76.47
CA VAL A 581 -29.93 0.28 -76.51
C VAL A 581 -29.79 -0.93 -75.54
N GLY A 582 -30.81 -1.07 -74.68
CA GLY A 582 -31.46 -2.38 -74.46
C GLY A 582 -31.72 -2.83 -73.01
N ASN A 583 -32.87 -2.47 -72.45
CA ASN A 583 -33.58 -3.23 -71.39
C ASN A 583 -34.36 -4.40 -72.07
N PRO A 584 -35.03 -5.40 -71.42
CA PRO A 584 -35.56 -5.42 -70.03
C PRO A 584 -35.68 -6.78 -69.27
N ARG A 585 -36.14 -6.68 -68.00
CA ARG A 585 -36.82 -7.67 -67.09
C ARG A 585 -36.02 -7.91 -65.80
N GLY A 586 -36.57 -7.90 -64.57
CA GLY A 586 -37.92 -7.73 -64.06
C GLY A 586 -38.08 -8.48 -62.72
N GLY A 587 -38.71 -7.86 -61.71
CA GLY A 587 -39.22 -8.45 -60.45
C GLY A 587 -38.20 -8.60 -59.30
N GLY A 588 -38.49 -8.37 -58.02
CA GLY A 588 -39.70 -7.98 -57.29
C GLY A 588 -39.55 -8.38 -55.79
N GLY A 589 -40.04 -7.55 -54.86
CA GLY A 589 -40.33 -7.87 -53.43
C GLY A 589 -39.16 -7.70 -52.44
N MET A 590 -39.15 -6.67 -51.56
CA MET A 590 -39.71 -6.60 -50.19
C MET A 590 -39.22 -7.71 -49.24
N ALA A 591 -38.79 -7.52 -47.99
CA ALA A 591 -38.46 -6.39 -47.11
C ALA A 591 -37.92 -7.03 -45.80
N GLY A 592 -37.03 -6.39 -45.03
CA GLY A 592 -36.79 -6.78 -43.62
C GLY A 592 -35.36 -6.66 -43.08
N ILE A 593 -34.99 -5.45 -42.65
CA ILE A 593 -34.44 -5.06 -41.33
C ILE A 593 -33.42 -5.99 -40.62
N LEU A 594 -32.32 -5.34 -40.17
CA LEU A 594 -31.31 -5.69 -39.15
C LEU A 594 -29.96 -6.13 -39.76
N GLN A 595 -28.79 -5.77 -39.27
CA GLN A 595 -28.31 -4.73 -38.36
C GLN A 595 -26.78 -4.79 -38.52
N ASN A 596 -26.12 -3.62 -38.55
CA ASN A 596 -24.72 -3.44 -38.89
C ASN A 596 -23.76 -4.42 -38.19
N GLY A 597 -22.96 -5.09 -39.02
CA GLY A 597 -21.79 -5.85 -38.62
C GLY A 597 -20.61 -4.96 -38.26
N GLN A 598 -19.85 -5.45 -37.27
CA GLN A 598 -18.48 -5.05 -37.00
C GLN A 598 -17.54 -5.70 -38.04
N PRO A 599 -16.62 -4.95 -38.67
CA PRO A 599 -15.49 -5.53 -39.38
C PRO A 599 -14.25 -5.57 -38.50
N GLY A 600 -13.63 -6.76 -38.36
CA GLY A 600 -12.23 -6.88 -37.94
C GLY A 600 -11.85 -8.03 -37.00
N GLN A 601 -12.30 -9.27 -37.23
CA GLN A 601 -11.60 -10.45 -36.70
C GLN A 601 -11.01 -11.27 -37.86
N VAL A 602 -9.69 -11.40 -37.84
CA VAL A 602 -8.92 -12.22 -38.77
C VAL A 602 -9.18 -13.68 -38.42
N ALA A 603 -9.94 -14.38 -39.27
CA ALA A 603 -10.20 -15.81 -39.14
C ALA A 603 -8.90 -16.60 -39.34
N LYS A 604 -8.47 -17.34 -38.31
CA LYS A 604 -7.48 -18.41 -38.45
C LYS A 604 -8.17 -19.61 -39.10
N THR A 605 -7.73 -19.99 -40.29
CA THR A 605 -8.05 -21.28 -40.91
C THR A 605 -7.53 -22.41 -40.02
N LEU A 606 -8.43 -23.29 -39.57
CA LEU A 606 -8.08 -24.50 -38.81
C LEU A 606 -7.40 -25.51 -39.75
N ASP A 607 -6.40 -26.20 -39.23
CA ASP A 607 -5.68 -27.27 -39.94
C ASP A 607 -6.55 -28.54 -40.02
N GLY A 608 -6.39 -29.36 -41.06
CA GLY A 608 -7.31 -30.47 -41.40
C GLY A 608 -7.50 -31.48 -40.26
N THR A 609 -6.49 -31.71 -39.43
CA THR A 609 -6.57 -32.60 -38.25
C THR A 609 -7.40 -32.02 -37.10
N GLN A 610 -7.59 -30.70 -37.05
CA GLN A 610 -8.45 -30.06 -36.04
C GLN A 610 -9.93 -30.10 -36.45
N GLN A 611 -10.20 -30.16 -37.74
CA GLN A 611 -11.55 -30.27 -38.29
C GLN A 611 -12.12 -31.68 -38.04
N ASP A 612 -11.31 -32.73 -38.23
CA ASP A 612 -11.71 -34.11 -37.94
C ASP A 612 -12.02 -34.34 -36.44
N ASN A 613 -11.26 -33.70 -35.53
CA ASN A 613 -11.51 -33.79 -34.09
C ASN A 613 -12.76 -33.02 -33.66
N TYR A 614 -13.10 -31.94 -34.36
CA TYR A 614 -14.31 -31.16 -34.12
C TYR A 614 -15.56 -31.93 -34.60
N ASP A 615 -15.48 -32.57 -35.76
CA ASP A 615 -16.56 -33.39 -36.31
C ASP A 615 -16.77 -34.68 -35.49
N ALA A 616 -15.69 -35.27 -34.95
CA ALA A 616 -15.77 -36.39 -34.02
C ALA A 616 -16.43 -36.01 -32.67
N GLN A 617 -16.20 -34.79 -32.17
CA GLN A 617 -16.87 -34.28 -30.96
C GLN A 617 -18.34 -33.97 -31.18
N LEU A 618 -18.72 -33.46 -32.35
CA LEU A 618 -20.12 -33.23 -32.69
C LEU A 618 -20.89 -34.56 -32.80
N GLY A 619 -20.30 -35.58 -33.44
CA GLY A 619 -20.91 -36.92 -33.49
C GLY A 619 -21.06 -37.60 -32.12
N ALA A 620 -20.14 -37.35 -31.19
CA ALA A 620 -20.21 -37.88 -29.82
C ALA A 620 -21.31 -37.21 -28.97
N ASN A 621 -21.55 -35.91 -29.17
CA ASN A 621 -22.58 -35.17 -28.46
C ASN A 621 -24.00 -35.51 -28.96
N ASP A 622 -24.17 -35.74 -30.26
CA ASP A 622 -25.46 -36.17 -30.82
C ASP A 622 -25.83 -37.58 -30.32
N GLY A 623 -24.84 -38.48 -30.20
CA GLY A 623 -25.04 -39.84 -29.66
C GLY A 623 -25.38 -39.93 -28.17
N GLN A 624 -25.03 -38.90 -27.38
CA GLN A 624 -25.41 -38.82 -25.95
C GLN A 624 -26.82 -38.25 -25.73
N SER A 625 -27.38 -37.54 -26.72
CA SER A 625 -28.73 -36.96 -26.64
C SER A 625 -29.86 -37.98 -26.84
N ASP A 626 -29.56 -39.11 -27.47
CA ASP A 626 -30.50 -40.20 -27.78
C ASP A 626 -30.64 -41.27 -26.67
N LEU A 627 -29.94 -41.14 -25.54
CA LEU A 627 -29.93 -42.13 -24.43
C LEU A 627 -30.71 -41.71 -23.17
N ASN A 628 -31.78 -40.93 -23.32
CA ASN A 628 -32.72 -40.67 -22.21
C ASN A 628 -33.80 -41.76 -22.09
N VAL A 629 -33.47 -42.84 -21.37
CA VAL A 629 -34.40 -43.90 -20.97
C VAL A 629 -35.26 -43.44 -19.77
N ARG A 630 -36.58 -43.58 -19.90
CA ARG A 630 -37.62 -43.29 -18.90
C ARG A 630 -37.51 -44.18 -17.66
N PRO A 631 -37.88 -43.71 -16.45
CA PRO A 631 -38.04 -44.56 -15.29
C PRO A 631 -39.42 -45.23 -15.27
N THR A 632 -39.46 -46.52 -14.99
CA THR A 632 -40.68 -47.26 -14.59
C THR A 632 -40.45 -47.96 -13.26
N PHE A 633 -41.35 -47.63 -12.32
CA PHE A 633 -41.56 -48.10 -10.94
C PHE A 633 -40.66 -47.55 -9.85
#